data_AF-A0A851LNQ7-F1
#
_entry.id   AF-A0A851LNQ7-F1
#
_cell.length_a   1.000
_cell.length_b   1.000
_cell.length_c   1.000
_cell.angle_alpha   90.00
_cell.angle_beta   90.00
_cell.angle_gamma   90.00
#
_symmetry.space_group_name_H-M   'P 1'
#
loop_
_entity.id
_entity.type
_entity.pdbx_description
1 polymer ?
#
loop_
_entity_poly.entity_id
_entity_poly.type
_entity_poly.pdbx_seq_one_letter_code
_entity_poly.pdbx_strand_id
1 'polypeptide(L)'
;ATTAPRIPSTRLALHHFDATYSLQLKDLWPSVRAGLLCEQKYGALLNNFSSVDHVAQELELLNATDFISEAPKKALGSQRGAAAEEAGRGESRAQKGSGEGRTVMQAEMTTQVGMSPPLRASISSNIKCYTFPRGDITRFRPARPDTLGLLDYYLMDAASLLPVLALNMQPDDFVLDLCAAPGGKTLALLQTGVCG
;
A
#
# COMPACT_ATOMS: atom_id res chain seq x y z
N ALA A 1 27.10 -26.18 36.20
CA ALA A 1 26.83 -24.73 35.97
C ALA A 1 25.56 -24.60 35.17
N THR A 2 24.47 -24.12 35.78
CA THR A 2 23.17 -23.98 35.12
C THR A 2 23.14 -22.61 34.45
N THR A 3 23.26 -22.57 33.12
CA THR A 3 23.11 -21.33 32.36
C THR A 3 21.66 -20.83 32.47
N ALA A 4 21.46 -19.56 32.79
CA ALA A 4 20.14 -18.94 32.88
C ALA A 4 19.32 -19.18 31.59
N PRO A 5 17.99 -19.32 31.68
CA PRO A 5 17.15 -19.58 30.53
C PRO A 5 17.26 -18.44 29.51
N ARG A 6 17.65 -18.79 28.27
CA ARG A 6 17.85 -17.82 27.19
C ARG A 6 16.49 -17.39 26.64
N ILE A 7 16.13 -16.12 26.81
CA ILE A 7 14.91 -15.56 26.23
C ILE A 7 15.06 -15.53 24.70
N PRO A 8 14.12 -16.07 23.91
CA PRO A 8 14.18 -16.01 22.45
C PRO A 8 14.20 -14.57 21.93
N SER A 9 15.03 -14.28 20.92
CA SER A 9 15.13 -12.94 20.31
C SER A 9 13.78 -12.46 19.76
N THR A 10 12.92 -13.36 19.28
CA THR A 10 11.56 -13.03 18.82
C THR A 10 10.67 -12.51 19.94
N ARG A 11 10.82 -13.02 21.17
CA ARG A 11 10.11 -12.49 22.35
C ARG A 11 10.65 -11.12 22.76
N LEU A 12 11.96 -10.92 22.69
CA LEU A 12 12.56 -9.61 22.97
C LEU A 12 12.12 -8.56 21.94
N ALA A 13 12.09 -8.91 20.66
CA ALA A 13 11.60 -8.04 19.59
C ALA A 13 10.12 -7.69 19.81
N LEU A 14 9.27 -8.67 20.12
CA LEU A 14 7.85 -8.42 20.38
C LEU A 14 7.63 -7.54 21.60
N HIS A 15 8.39 -7.75 22.69
CA HIS A 15 8.35 -6.87 23.86
C HIS A 15 8.75 -5.43 23.52
N HIS A 16 9.81 -5.25 22.71
CA HIS A 16 10.23 -3.93 22.24
C HIS A 16 9.15 -3.25 21.38
N PHE A 17 8.53 -4.01 20.46
CA PHE A 17 7.41 -3.51 19.65
C PHE A 17 6.21 -3.15 20.51
N ASP A 18 5.83 -3.98 21.49
CA ASP A 18 4.75 -3.68 22.43
C ASP A 18 5.03 -2.40 23.23
N ALA A 19 6.26 -2.20 23.72
CA ALA A 19 6.63 -1.00 24.47
C ALA A 19 6.67 0.28 23.61
N THR A 20 7.07 0.16 22.34
CA THR A 20 7.29 1.32 21.45
C THR A 20 6.04 1.66 20.64
N TYR A 21 5.47 0.67 19.95
CA TYR A 21 4.39 0.88 18.99
C TYR A 21 3.01 0.98 19.63
N SER A 22 2.81 0.50 20.87
CA SER A 22 1.59 0.81 21.63
C SER A 22 1.42 2.31 21.88
N LEU A 23 2.53 3.03 22.12
CA LEU A 23 2.52 4.48 22.31
C LEU A 23 2.32 5.24 21.00
N GLN A 24 2.97 4.78 19.92
CA GLN A 24 2.91 5.45 18.61
C GLN A 24 1.57 5.23 17.89
N LEU A 25 1.06 4.00 17.90
CA LEU A 25 -0.13 3.59 17.14
C LEU A 25 -1.40 3.55 18.00
N LYS A 26 -1.28 3.63 19.33
CA LYS A 26 -2.41 3.69 20.28
C LYS A 26 -3.43 2.58 20.02
N ASP A 27 -4.68 2.94 19.79
CA ASP A 27 -5.79 2.00 19.56
C ASP A 27 -5.65 1.18 18.27
N LEU A 28 -4.76 1.57 17.35
CA LEU A 28 -4.43 0.79 16.16
C LEU A 28 -3.39 -0.30 16.44
N TRP A 29 -2.63 -0.21 17.54
CA TRP A 29 -1.58 -1.20 17.83
C TRP A 29 -2.10 -2.64 17.91
N PRO A 30 -3.22 -2.96 18.57
CA PRO A 30 -3.70 -4.34 18.65
C PRO A 30 -3.94 -4.98 17.28
N SER A 31 -4.45 -4.23 16.30
CA SER A 31 -4.71 -4.74 14.95
C SER A 31 -3.42 -4.91 14.14
N VAL A 32 -2.49 -3.96 14.23
CA VAL A 32 -1.17 -4.06 13.60
C VAL A 32 -0.38 -5.22 14.19
N ARG A 33 -0.36 -5.35 15.52
CA ARG A 33 0.28 -6.47 16.23
C ARG A 33 -0.29 -7.82 15.80
N ALA A 34 -1.62 -7.92 15.68
CA ALA A 34 -2.25 -9.12 15.14
C ALA A 34 -1.77 -9.40 13.71
N GLY A 35 -1.72 -8.39 12.85
CA GLY A 35 -1.17 -8.50 11.49
C GLY A 35 0.28 -8.97 11.45
N LEU A 36 1.14 -8.50 12.36
CA LEU A 36 2.55 -8.90 12.46
C LEU A 36 2.74 -10.35 12.93
N LEU A 37 1.78 -10.89 13.68
CA LEU A 37 1.83 -12.26 14.22
C LEU A 37 1.06 -13.27 13.37
N CYS A 38 0.21 -12.79 12.46
CA CYS A 38 -0.49 -13.58 11.47
C CYS A 38 0.38 -13.79 10.24
N GLU A 39 -0.06 -14.71 9.38
CA GLU A 39 0.59 -14.92 8.11
C GLU A 39 0.47 -13.70 7.20
N GLN A 40 1.60 -13.33 6.57
CA GLN A 40 1.64 -12.22 5.62
C GLN A 40 0.93 -12.56 4.32
N LYS A 41 0.23 -11.58 3.77
CA LYS A 41 -0.34 -11.64 2.42
C LYS A 41 0.71 -11.27 1.39
N TYR A 42 0.85 -12.10 0.36
CA TYR A 42 1.79 -11.89 -0.74
C TYR A 42 1.08 -11.38 -1.98
N GLY A 43 1.81 -10.62 -2.81
CA GLY A 43 1.48 -10.32 -4.19
C GLY A 43 2.33 -11.14 -5.15
N ALA A 44 1.78 -11.41 -6.33
CA ALA A 44 2.49 -12.02 -7.46
C ALA A 44 2.93 -10.92 -8.44
N LEU A 45 4.19 -10.50 -8.34
CA LEU A 45 4.82 -9.58 -9.29
C LEU A 45 5.06 -10.32 -10.60
N LEU A 46 4.37 -9.91 -11.66
CA LEU A 46 4.48 -10.55 -12.95
C LEU A 46 5.88 -10.36 -13.56
N ASN A 47 6.40 -11.38 -14.21
CA ASN A 47 7.65 -11.29 -14.94
C ASN A 47 7.40 -10.82 -16.37
N ASN A 48 7.76 -9.59 -16.70
CA ASN A 48 7.60 -9.02 -18.04
C ASN A 48 8.50 -9.67 -19.10
N PHE A 49 9.40 -10.56 -18.70
CA PHE A 49 10.25 -11.36 -19.59
C PHE A 49 9.66 -12.75 -19.91
N SER A 50 8.50 -13.12 -19.33
CA SER A 50 7.79 -14.39 -19.60
C SER A 50 6.48 -14.16 -20.38
N SER A 51 5.61 -15.18 -20.48
CA SER A 51 4.30 -15.10 -21.15
C SER A 51 3.26 -14.32 -20.33
N VAL A 52 3.45 -13.00 -20.26
CA VAL A 52 2.66 -12.05 -19.44
C VAL A 52 1.16 -12.22 -19.59
N ASP A 53 0.64 -12.30 -20.82
CA ASP A 53 -0.81 -12.33 -21.05
C ASP A 53 -1.46 -13.64 -20.58
N HIS A 54 -0.77 -14.76 -20.76
CA HIS A 54 -1.25 -16.07 -20.31
C HIS A 54 -1.28 -16.13 -18.78
N VAL A 55 -0.17 -15.74 -18.14
CA VAL A 55 -0.05 -15.78 -16.68
C VAL A 55 -1.03 -14.80 -16.01
N ALA A 56 -1.23 -13.62 -16.59
CA ALA A 56 -2.23 -12.66 -16.12
C ALA A 56 -3.64 -13.28 -16.13
N GLN A 57 -4.04 -13.92 -17.22
CA GLN A 57 -5.35 -14.59 -17.33
C GLN A 57 -5.49 -15.70 -16.28
N GLU A 58 -4.46 -16.51 -16.05
CA GLU A 58 -4.49 -17.54 -15.01
C GLU A 58 -4.69 -16.95 -13.60
N LEU A 59 -4.00 -15.85 -13.27
CA LEU A 59 -4.14 -15.17 -11.99
C LEU A 59 -5.53 -14.53 -11.83
N GLU A 60 -6.09 -13.98 -12.90
CA GLU A 60 -7.44 -13.42 -12.93
C GLU A 60 -8.52 -14.49 -12.78
N LEU A 61 -8.32 -15.68 -13.36
CA LEU A 61 -9.19 -16.85 -13.15
C LEU A 61 -9.20 -17.32 -11.69
N LEU A 62 -8.13 -17.04 -10.93
CA LEU A 62 -8.06 -17.25 -9.48
C LEU A 62 -8.70 -16.11 -8.68
N ASN A 63 -9.36 -15.15 -9.33
CA ASN A 63 -9.94 -13.96 -8.71
C ASN A 63 -8.89 -13.01 -8.08
N ALA A 64 -7.63 -13.11 -8.50
CA ALA A 64 -6.63 -12.10 -8.16
C ALA A 64 -6.73 -10.90 -9.11
N THR A 65 -6.33 -9.73 -8.62
CA THR A 65 -6.40 -8.47 -9.40
C THR A 65 -5.09 -7.72 -9.30
N ASP A 66 -4.71 -7.05 -10.39
CA ASP A 66 -3.56 -6.15 -10.39
C ASP A 66 -3.87 -4.91 -9.54
N PHE A 67 -3.29 -4.84 -8.35
CA PHE A 67 -3.61 -3.76 -7.41
C PHE A 67 -3.11 -2.40 -7.90
N ILE A 68 -2.10 -2.39 -8.77
CA ILE A 68 -1.49 -1.17 -9.31
C ILE A 68 -2.45 -0.52 -10.30
N SER A 69 -2.95 -1.29 -11.28
CA SER A 69 -3.97 -0.83 -12.22
C SER A 69 -5.32 -0.48 -11.56
N GLU A 70 -5.66 -1.13 -10.44
CA GLU A 70 -6.91 -0.86 -9.71
C GLU A 70 -6.83 0.37 -8.79
N ALA A 71 -5.64 0.79 -8.36
CA ALA A 71 -5.48 1.88 -7.40
C ALA A 71 -6.08 3.22 -7.89
N PRO A 72 -5.83 3.68 -9.13
CA PRO A 72 -6.43 4.92 -9.63
C PRO A 72 -7.96 4.85 -9.72
N LYS A 73 -8.51 3.69 -10.12
CA LYS A 73 -9.95 3.47 -10.26
C LYS A 73 -10.66 3.58 -8.90
N LYS A 74 -10.06 3.00 -7.85
CA LYS A 74 -10.56 3.08 -6.47
C LYS A 74 -10.45 4.49 -5.89
N ALA A 75 -9.37 5.21 -6.17
CA ALA A 75 -9.19 6.60 -5.73
C ALA A 75 -10.28 7.53 -6.30
N LEU A 76 -10.60 7.39 -7.59
CA LEU A 76 -11.68 8.12 -8.27
C LEU A 76 -13.07 7.77 -7.70
N GLY A 77 -13.33 6.49 -7.43
CA GLY A 77 -14.59 6.03 -6.83
C GLY A 77 -14.82 6.55 -5.41
N SER A 78 -13.77 6.60 -4.58
CA SER A 78 -13.87 7.07 -3.20
C SER A 78 -14.10 8.58 -3.09
N GLN A 79 -13.61 9.37 -4.05
CA GLN A 79 -13.88 10.83 -4.11
C GLN A 79 -15.33 11.13 -4.48
N ARG A 80 -15.99 10.27 -5.28
CA ARG A 80 -17.40 10.43 -5.68
C ARG A 80 -18.38 9.99 -4.59
N GLY A 81 -17.99 9.03 -3.74
CA GLY A 81 -18.79 8.57 -2.59
C GLY A 81 -18.77 9.54 -1.40
N ALA A 82 -17.63 10.19 -1.13
CA ALA A 82 -17.51 11.15 -0.02
C ALA A 82 -18.41 12.39 -0.20
N ALA A 83 -18.64 12.84 -1.44
CA ALA A 83 -19.53 13.97 -1.73
C ALA A 83 -21.03 13.65 -1.52
N ALA A 84 -21.42 12.37 -1.51
CA ALA A 84 -22.80 11.95 -1.28
C ALA A 84 -23.15 11.78 0.21
N GLU A 85 -22.16 11.45 1.06
CA GLU A 85 -22.33 11.29 2.51
C GLU A 85 -22.40 12.64 3.26
N GLU A 86 -21.77 13.72 2.74
CA GLU A 86 -21.89 15.06 3.36
C GLU A 86 -23.27 15.71 3.16
N ALA A 87 -24.07 15.28 2.17
CA ALA A 87 -25.42 15.80 1.96
C ALA A 87 -26.47 15.21 2.93
N GLY A 88 -26.12 14.16 3.70
CA GLY A 88 -27.05 13.40 4.53
C GLY A 88 -27.06 13.76 6.02
N ARG A 89 -26.26 14.73 6.48
CA ARG A 89 -26.10 15.03 7.92
C ARG A 89 -26.55 16.43 8.32
N GLY A 90 -27.62 16.93 7.72
CA GLY A 90 -28.36 18.09 8.18
C GLY A 90 -29.72 17.67 8.71
N GLU A 91 -29.85 17.50 10.03
CA GLU A 91 -31.04 17.81 10.85
C GLU A 91 -31.02 17.00 12.14
N SER A 92 -30.62 17.67 13.24
CA SER A 92 -31.20 17.50 14.59
C SER A 92 -30.41 18.34 15.59
N ARG A 93 -30.88 19.56 15.85
CA ARG A 93 -30.77 20.10 17.22
C ARG A 93 -31.78 21.20 17.51
N ALA A 94 -32.45 20.98 18.64
CA ALA A 94 -33.55 21.72 19.20
C ALA A 94 -33.27 23.20 19.50
N GLN A 95 -34.34 23.97 19.35
CA GLN A 95 -34.61 25.31 19.86
C GLN A 95 -34.30 25.48 21.36
N LYS A 96 -33.64 26.59 21.74
CA LYS A 96 -34.05 27.50 22.84
C LYS A 96 -33.10 28.72 23.05
N GLY A 97 -33.71 29.90 23.24
CA GLY A 97 -33.18 31.14 23.87
C GLY A 97 -32.37 32.06 22.95
N SER A 98 -32.84 33.24 22.49
CA SER A 98 -33.22 34.49 23.18
C SER A 98 -32.06 35.19 23.90
N GLY A 99 -31.59 36.33 23.37
CA GLY A 99 -30.70 37.27 24.05
C GLY A 99 -29.83 38.09 23.08
N GLU A 100 -30.12 39.39 23.00
CA GLU A 100 -29.52 40.40 22.11
C GLU A 100 -28.01 40.66 22.33
N GLY A 101 -27.36 41.17 21.27
CA GLY A 101 -26.40 42.26 21.43
C GLY A 101 -25.03 42.15 20.76
N ARG A 102 -24.78 43.12 19.87
CA ARG A 102 -23.50 43.78 19.54
C ARG A 102 -22.59 43.23 18.43
N THR A 103 -22.56 44.05 17.38
CA THR A 103 -21.58 44.26 16.32
C THR A 103 -20.15 44.48 16.85
N VAL A 104 -19.15 43.79 16.28
CA VAL A 104 -17.76 44.26 16.16
C VAL A 104 -17.22 43.80 14.81
N MET A 105 -16.54 44.72 14.12
CA MET A 105 -16.01 44.58 12.77
C MET A 105 -14.66 43.83 12.74
N GLN A 106 -14.34 43.34 11.53
CA GLN A 106 -12.98 43.23 10.95
C GLN A 106 -12.18 41.94 11.24
N ALA A 107 -11.93 41.16 10.19
CA ALA A 107 -10.69 41.20 9.41
C ALA A 107 -10.59 39.94 8.53
N GLU A 108 -10.40 40.16 7.24
CA GLU A 108 -10.05 39.13 6.27
C GLU A 108 -8.69 38.52 6.65
N MET A 109 -8.64 37.20 6.77
CA MET A 109 -7.40 36.46 6.57
C MET A 109 -7.70 35.35 5.57
N THR A 110 -7.52 35.71 4.30
CA THR A 110 -7.48 34.82 3.15
C THR A 110 -6.35 33.82 3.37
N THR A 111 -6.62 32.76 4.11
CA THR A 111 -5.73 31.61 4.12
C THR A 111 -5.99 30.91 2.81
N GLN A 112 -5.27 31.34 1.77
CA GLN A 112 -5.09 30.53 0.58
C GLN A 112 -4.55 29.19 1.05
N VAL A 113 -5.44 28.22 1.24
CA VAL A 113 -5.10 26.82 1.27
C VAL A 113 -4.59 26.57 -0.15
N GLY A 114 -3.28 26.75 -0.31
CA GLY A 114 -2.56 26.27 -1.47
C GLY A 114 -2.80 24.78 -1.52
N MET A 115 -3.83 24.39 -2.25
CA MET A 115 -4.03 23.02 -2.69
C MET A 115 -2.81 22.72 -3.54
N SER A 116 -1.80 22.11 -2.92
CA SER A 116 -0.83 21.32 -3.65
C SER A 116 -1.66 20.45 -4.61
N PRO A 117 -1.38 20.47 -5.92
CA PRO A 117 -2.15 19.67 -6.85
C PRO A 117 -2.15 18.22 -6.34
N PRO A 118 -3.29 17.49 -6.44
CA PRO A 118 -3.30 16.09 -6.08
C PRO A 118 -2.12 15.47 -6.83
N LEU A 119 -1.26 14.73 -6.12
CA LEU A 119 -0.12 14.00 -6.68
C LEU A 119 -0.67 12.99 -7.71
N ARG A 120 -1.03 13.49 -8.90
CA ARG A 120 -1.34 12.74 -10.10
C ARG A 120 -0.02 12.38 -10.76
N ALA A 121 0.89 11.77 -9.99
CA ALA A 121 1.81 10.87 -10.61
C ALA A 121 0.94 9.70 -11.07
N SER A 122 0.44 9.78 -12.31
CA SER A 122 0.02 8.58 -13.00
C SER A 122 1.30 7.77 -13.16
N ILE A 123 1.58 6.91 -12.18
CA ILE A 123 2.75 6.04 -12.19
C ILE A 123 2.47 5.05 -13.32
N SER A 124 2.84 5.41 -14.55
CA SER A 124 2.76 4.53 -15.70
C SER A 124 3.93 3.58 -15.63
N SER A 125 3.85 2.62 -14.72
CA SER A 125 4.83 1.55 -14.63
C SER A 125 4.35 0.35 -15.43
N ASN A 126 5.26 -0.30 -16.15
CA ASN A 126 5.01 -1.63 -16.74
C ASN A 126 4.89 -2.74 -15.67
N ILE A 127 4.94 -2.39 -14.38
CA ILE A 127 4.80 -3.32 -13.26
C ILE A 127 3.34 -3.74 -13.13
N LYS A 128 3.11 -5.06 -13.13
CA LYS A 128 1.82 -5.69 -12.80
C LYS A 128 2.01 -6.55 -11.55
N CYS A 129 1.14 -6.39 -10.56
CA CYS A 129 1.22 -7.20 -9.35
C CYS A 129 -0.15 -7.63 -8.86
N TYR A 130 -0.38 -8.94 -8.88
CA TYR A 130 -1.67 -9.54 -8.57
C TYR A 130 -1.80 -9.83 -7.08
N THR A 131 -2.94 -9.47 -6.50
CA THR A 131 -3.31 -9.79 -5.11
C THR A 131 -4.75 -10.28 -5.04
N PHE A 132 -5.03 -11.20 -4.13
CA PHE A 132 -6.40 -11.59 -3.81
C PHE A 132 -7.16 -10.46 -3.09
N PRO A 133 -8.51 -10.40 -3.15
CA PRO A 133 -9.31 -9.37 -2.48
C PRO A 133 -9.05 -9.26 -0.96
N ARG A 134 -9.38 -8.11 -0.36
CA ARG A 134 -9.26 -7.92 1.10
C ARG A 134 -10.10 -8.98 1.83
N GLY A 135 -9.51 -9.65 2.82
CA GLY A 135 -10.15 -10.72 3.58
C GLY A 135 -9.94 -12.13 2.98
N ASP A 136 -9.51 -12.22 1.72
CA ASP A 136 -9.12 -13.49 1.11
C ASP A 136 -7.67 -13.85 1.50
N ILE A 137 -7.52 -15.05 2.07
CA ILE A 137 -6.26 -15.64 2.57
C ILE A 137 -5.70 -16.72 1.63
N THR A 138 -6.28 -16.87 0.44
CA THR A 138 -5.77 -17.78 -0.59
C THR A 138 -4.33 -17.41 -0.93
N ARG A 139 -3.50 -18.44 -1.17
CA ARG A 139 -2.11 -18.27 -1.54
C ARG A 139 -1.90 -18.55 -3.01
N PHE A 140 -1.07 -17.74 -3.64
CA PHE A 140 -0.52 -18.08 -4.93
C PHE A 140 0.34 -19.35 -4.81
N ARG A 141 0.38 -20.12 -5.89
CA ARG A 141 1.29 -21.27 -5.96
C ARG A 141 2.73 -20.75 -6.05
N PRO A 142 3.72 -21.53 -5.61
CA PRO A 142 5.11 -21.21 -5.92
C PRO A 142 5.30 -21.09 -7.44
N ALA A 143 5.98 -20.03 -7.87
CA ALA A 143 6.28 -19.81 -9.28
C ALA A 143 7.12 -20.96 -9.85
N ARG A 144 6.87 -21.31 -11.10
CA ARG A 144 7.60 -22.37 -11.81
C ARG A 144 8.35 -21.76 -12.99
N PRO A 145 9.54 -22.29 -13.32
CA PRO A 145 10.22 -21.90 -14.54
C PRO A 145 9.45 -22.36 -15.77
N ASP A 146 9.36 -21.50 -16.77
CA ASP A 146 8.85 -21.81 -18.10
C ASP A 146 9.87 -22.59 -18.94
N THR A 147 9.60 -22.78 -20.24
CA THR A 147 10.49 -23.48 -21.16
C THR A 147 11.83 -22.77 -21.38
N LEU A 148 11.91 -21.46 -21.10
CA LEU A 148 13.13 -20.66 -21.15
C LEU A 148 13.84 -20.60 -19.78
N GLY A 149 13.27 -21.25 -18.77
CA GLY A 149 13.79 -21.25 -17.40
C GLY A 149 13.47 -19.97 -16.62
N LEU A 150 12.56 -19.14 -17.12
CA LEU A 150 12.13 -17.91 -16.45
C LEU A 150 10.92 -18.18 -15.57
N LEU A 151 10.88 -17.58 -14.37
CA LEU A 151 9.70 -17.67 -13.52
C LEU A 151 8.57 -16.83 -14.09
N ASP A 152 7.34 -17.35 -14.05
CA ASP A 152 6.14 -16.63 -14.49
C ASP A 152 5.86 -15.35 -13.69
N TYR A 153 6.14 -15.40 -12.38
CA TYR A 153 5.96 -14.30 -11.44
C TYR A 153 6.86 -14.50 -10.21
N TYR A 154 6.95 -13.48 -9.36
CA TYR A 154 7.71 -13.48 -8.12
C TYR A 154 6.78 -13.18 -6.95
N LEU A 155 6.77 -14.06 -5.96
CA LEU A 155 6.00 -13.85 -4.73
C LEU A 155 6.78 -12.93 -3.79
N MET A 156 6.16 -11.82 -3.42
CA MET A 156 6.74 -10.86 -2.49
C MET A 156 5.65 -10.13 -1.70
N ASP A 157 6.04 -9.44 -0.63
CA ASP A 157 5.13 -8.50 0.02
C ASP A 157 4.73 -7.40 -0.98
N ALA A 158 3.44 -7.30 -1.28
CA ALA A 158 2.93 -6.32 -2.24
C ALA A 158 3.30 -4.88 -1.84
N ALA A 159 3.41 -4.59 -0.54
CA ALA A 159 3.85 -3.30 -0.05
C ALA A 159 5.30 -2.96 -0.43
N SER A 160 6.14 -3.98 -0.70
CA SER A 160 7.53 -3.77 -1.15
C SER A 160 7.64 -3.18 -2.56
N LEU A 161 6.55 -3.13 -3.34
CA LEU A 161 6.51 -2.43 -4.63
C LEU A 161 6.25 -0.94 -4.47
N LEU A 162 5.65 -0.50 -3.36
CA LEU A 162 5.30 0.92 -3.17
C LEU A 162 6.51 1.85 -3.24
N PRO A 163 7.69 1.54 -2.67
CA PRO A 163 8.88 2.37 -2.84
C PRO A 163 9.37 2.45 -4.30
N VAL A 164 9.26 1.36 -5.06
CA VAL A 164 9.65 1.32 -6.48
C VAL A 164 8.71 2.18 -7.32
N LEU A 165 7.40 2.08 -7.05
CA LEU A 165 6.38 2.91 -7.69
C LEU A 165 6.54 4.39 -7.33
N ALA A 166 6.81 4.68 -6.05
CA ALA A 166 7.00 6.04 -5.55
C ALA A 166 8.27 6.71 -6.11
N LEU A 167 9.29 5.94 -6.50
CA LEU A 167 10.48 6.46 -7.16
C LEU A 167 10.16 7.07 -8.53
N ASN A 168 9.07 6.63 -9.18
CA ASN A 168 8.56 7.16 -10.45
C ASN A 168 9.65 7.30 -11.53
N MET A 169 10.40 6.22 -11.75
CA MET A 169 11.50 6.19 -12.72
C MET A 169 11.03 6.56 -14.12
N GLN A 170 11.85 7.33 -14.82
CA GLN A 170 11.67 7.75 -16.20
C GLN A 170 12.70 7.07 -17.10
N PRO A 171 12.46 7.00 -18.43
CA PRO A 171 13.50 6.66 -19.38
C PRO A 171 14.73 7.57 -19.20
N ASP A 172 15.92 7.02 -19.42
CA ASP A 172 17.22 7.69 -19.26
C ASP A 172 17.66 7.96 -17.80
N ASP A 173 16.88 7.53 -16.79
CA ASP A 173 17.31 7.61 -15.39
C ASP A 173 18.44 6.63 -15.07
N PHE A 174 19.47 7.11 -14.37
CA PHE A 174 20.49 6.25 -13.75
C PHE A 174 20.02 5.79 -12.37
N VAL A 175 19.70 4.51 -12.25
CA VAL A 175 19.09 3.93 -11.05
C VAL A 175 20.12 3.13 -10.25
N LEU A 176 20.17 3.34 -8.93
CA LEU A 176 21.03 2.61 -8.00
C LEU A 176 20.20 1.95 -6.90
N ASP A 177 20.33 0.63 -6.75
CA ASP A 177 19.86 -0.10 -5.58
C ASP A 177 21.03 -0.32 -4.60
N LEU A 178 21.15 0.56 -3.61
CA LEU A 178 22.27 0.57 -2.66
C LEU A 178 22.31 -0.69 -1.76
N CYS A 179 21.15 -1.29 -1.49
CA CYS A 179 20.98 -2.43 -0.59
C CYS A 179 20.18 -3.54 -1.28
N ALA A 180 20.71 -4.03 -2.41
CA ALA A 180 19.98 -4.88 -3.33
C ALA A 180 19.60 -6.25 -2.77
N ALA A 181 20.42 -6.89 -1.94
CA ALA A 181 20.17 -8.27 -1.50
C ALA A 181 18.90 -8.40 -0.62
N PRO A 182 18.03 -9.41 -0.84
CA PRO A 182 18.15 -10.53 -1.78
C PRO A 182 17.68 -10.25 -3.23
N GLY A 183 17.20 -9.05 -3.55
CA GLY A 183 16.97 -8.61 -4.95
C GLY A 183 15.52 -8.30 -5.33
N GLY A 184 14.55 -8.44 -4.42
CA GLY A 184 13.13 -8.28 -4.78
C GLY A 184 12.77 -6.88 -5.30
N LYS A 185 13.39 -5.83 -4.74
CA LYS A 185 13.20 -4.44 -5.20
C LYS A 185 14.00 -4.18 -6.48
N THR A 186 15.24 -4.64 -6.55
CA THR A 186 16.06 -4.62 -7.78
C THR A 186 15.32 -5.23 -8.95
N LEU A 187 14.72 -6.39 -8.74
CA LEU A 187 13.90 -7.06 -9.74
C LEU A 187 12.71 -6.21 -10.15
N ALA A 188 11.95 -5.67 -9.19
CA ALA A 188 10.83 -4.77 -9.48
C ALA A 188 11.25 -3.51 -10.25
N LEU A 189 12.45 -2.96 -9.98
CA LEU A 189 13.03 -1.87 -10.77
C LEU A 189 13.23 -2.31 -12.23
N LEU A 190 13.84 -3.47 -12.47
CA LEU A 190 14.02 -4.02 -13.82
C LEU A 190 12.68 -4.28 -14.55
N GLN A 191 11.65 -4.71 -13.82
CA GLN A 191 10.32 -4.95 -14.40
C GLN A 191 9.65 -3.66 -14.92
N THR A 192 10.12 -2.47 -14.55
CA THR A 192 9.62 -1.22 -15.15
C THR A 192 9.96 -1.09 -16.63
N GLY A 193 11.02 -1.75 -17.10
CA GLY A 193 11.48 -1.64 -18.49
C GLY A 193 12.04 -0.27 -18.87
N VAL A 194 12.27 0.64 -17.92
CA VAL A 194 12.88 1.97 -18.17
C VAL A 194 14.36 2.04 -17.80
N CYS A 195 14.87 1.04 -17.07
CA CYS A 195 16.29 0.90 -16.77
C CYS A 195 17.00 0.27 -17.98
N GLY A 196 17.85 1.03 -18.69
CA GLY A 196 18.59 0.55 -19.86
C GLY A 196 19.65 1.53 -20.33
#